data_AF-A0A367RFF0-F1
#
_entry.id   AF-A0A367RFF0-F1
#
_cell.length_a   1.000
_cell.length_b   1.000
_cell.length_c   1.000
_cell.angle_alpha   90.00
_cell.angle_beta   90.00
_cell.angle_gamma   90.00
#
_symmetry.space_group_name_H-M   'P 1'
#
loop_
_entity.id
_entity.type
_entity.pdbx_description
1 polymer ?
#
loop_
_entity_poly.entity_id
_entity_poly.type
_entity_poly.pdbx_seq_one_letter_code
_entity_poly.pdbx_strand_id
1 'polypeptide(L)'
;MTPSVSEIRVQDIDHCGIVAGIIDQMCLVEQINQILGTHQQEIVSPGQAVKAMILNGLGLLSAPLYLFEKFFVGKATEHLLGEGIRPEHLNDDRLGRVLDKLYETGLTQVFVTVALVAAEKFGVKQESLHLDSSQ
;
A
#
# COMPACT_ATOMS: atom_id res chain seq x y z
N MET A 1 2.70 -11.08 -42.90
CA MET A 1 2.47 -10.55 -41.54
C MET A 1 3.68 -10.92 -40.71
N THR A 2 4.59 -9.98 -40.48
CA THR A 2 5.70 -10.15 -39.54
C THR A 2 5.11 -10.15 -38.12
N PRO A 3 5.47 -11.09 -37.23
CA PRO A 3 4.99 -11.06 -35.86
C PRO A 3 5.58 -9.82 -35.19
N SER A 4 4.75 -8.99 -34.58
CA SER A 4 5.21 -7.89 -33.74
C SER A 4 5.93 -8.51 -32.54
N VAL A 5 7.26 -8.42 -32.54
CA VAL A 5 8.07 -8.80 -31.38
C VAL A 5 7.64 -7.86 -30.25
N SER A 6 6.97 -8.41 -29.24
CA SER A 6 6.62 -7.68 -28.02
C SER A 6 7.90 -7.06 -27.45
N GLU A 7 7.92 -5.74 -27.37
CA GLU A 7 9.06 -4.96 -26.91
C GLU A 7 9.38 -5.36 -25.46
N ILE A 8 10.59 -5.89 -25.23
CA ILE A 8 11.01 -6.29 -23.88
C ILE A 8 11.30 -5.02 -23.09
N ARG A 9 10.49 -4.75 -22.07
CA ARG A 9 10.67 -3.62 -21.15
C ARG A 9 11.35 -4.11 -19.86
N VAL A 10 12.47 -3.48 -19.51
CA VAL A 10 13.18 -3.73 -18.23
C VAL A 10 12.87 -2.56 -17.29
N GLN A 11 12.53 -2.87 -16.04
CA GLN A 11 12.22 -1.88 -15.01
C GLN A 11 12.80 -2.34 -13.67
N ASP A 12 13.18 -1.40 -12.82
CA ASP A 12 13.70 -1.70 -11.49
C ASP A 12 12.56 -1.92 -10.49
N ILE A 13 12.68 -2.97 -9.66
CA ILE A 13 11.74 -3.26 -8.58
C ILE A 13 12.36 -3.09 -7.19
N ASP A 14 13.69 -3.04 -7.11
CA ASP A 14 14.48 -2.90 -5.88
C ASP A 14 14.04 -3.85 -4.75
N HIS A 15 14.26 -3.41 -3.50
CA HIS A 15 13.69 -4.03 -2.29
C HIS A 15 12.16 -3.90 -2.23
N CYS A 16 11.56 -3.02 -3.02
CA CYS A 16 10.12 -2.76 -3.00
C CYS A 16 9.31 -4.00 -3.41
N GLY A 17 9.85 -4.86 -4.29
CA GLY A 17 9.17 -6.08 -4.72
C GLY A 17 8.86 -7.05 -3.57
N ILE A 18 9.81 -7.26 -2.65
CA ILE A 18 9.61 -8.14 -1.49
C ILE A 18 8.56 -7.57 -0.55
N VAL A 19 8.69 -6.27 -0.24
CA VAL A 19 7.74 -5.58 0.64
C VAL A 19 6.34 -5.57 0.03
N ALA A 20 6.21 -5.25 -1.26
CA ALA A 20 4.94 -5.29 -1.98
C ALA A 20 4.32 -6.68 -1.94
N GLY A 21 5.11 -7.73 -2.16
CA GLY A 21 4.64 -9.11 -2.06
C GLY A 21 4.11 -9.48 -0.68
N ILE A 22 4.77 -9.05 0.40
CA ILE A 22 4.28 -9.25 1.77
C ILE A 22 2.98 -8.48 2.00
N ILE A 23 2.89 -7.23 1.53
CA ILE A 23 1.69 -6.40 1.61
C ILE A 23 0.49 -7.06 0.92
N ASP A 24 0.72 -7.64 -0.26
CA ASP A 24 -0.32 -8.34 -1.02
C ASP A 24 -0.74 -9.65 -0.34
N GLN A 25 0.21 -10.41 0.21
CA GLN A 25 -0.08 -11.64 0.95
C GLN A 25 -0.94 -11.40 2.19
N MET A 26 -0.75 -10.28 2.89
CA MET A 26 -1.57 -9.91 4.04
C MET A 26 -2.89 -9.21 3.69
N CYS A 27 -3.19 -9.05 2.39
CA CYS A 27 -4.38 -8.37 1.88
C CYS A 27 -4.58 -6.95 2.45
N LEU A 28 -3.49 -6.21 2.70
CA LEU A 28 -3.57 -4.90 3.34
C LEU A 28 -4.35 -3.89 2.49
N VAL A 29 -4.17 -3.93 1.16
CA VAL A 29 -4.85 -2.99 0.25
C VAL A 29 -6.36 -3.16 0.35
N GLU A 30 -6.84 -4.39 0.37
CA GLU A 30 -8.24 -4.75 0.47
C GLU A 30 -8.82 -4.33 1.82
N GLN A 31 -8.11 -4.60 2.92
CA GLN A 31 -8.55 -4.21 4.26
C GLN A 31 -8.69 -2.69 4.39
N ILE A 32 -7.69 -1.93 3.94
CA ILE A 32 -7.76 -0.46 3.99
C ILE A 32 -8.89 0.07 3.10
N ASN A 33 -9.09 -0.50 1.90
CA ASN A 33 -10.18 -0.13 1.01
C ASN A 33 -11.57 -0.41 1.62
N GLN A 34 -11.70 -1.51 2.37
CA GLN A 34 -12.94 -1.83 3.10
C GLN A 34 -13.21 -0.83 4.23
N ILE A 35 -12.17 -0.44 4.97
CA ILE A 35 -12.29 0.46 6.12
C ILE A 35 -12.58 1.90 5.67
N LEU A 36 -11.86 2.42 4.67
CA LEU A 36 -11.93 3.82 4.26
C LEU A 36 -12.88 4.08 3.07
N GLY A 37 -13.39 3.01 2.47
CA GLY A 37 -14.15 3.05 1.22
C GLY A 37 -13.28 3.37 -0.01
N THR A 38 -13.84 3.18 -1.19
CA THR A 38 -13.22 3.59 -2.47
C THR A 38 -14.21 4.38 -3.31
N HIS A 39 -13.71 5.18 -4.25
CA HIS A 39 -14.54 5.90 -5.19
C HIS A 39 -14.04 5.69 -6.62
N GLN A 40 -14.95 5.49 -7.58
CA GLN A 40 -14.60 5.14 -8.97
C GLN A 40 -13.78 6.21 -9.70
N GLN A 41 -13.85 7.46 -9.24
CA GLN A 41 -13.05 8.57 -9.79
C GLN A 41 -11.64 8.66 -9.19
N GLU A 42 -11.35 7.90 -8.12
CA GLU A 42 -10.02 7.86 -7.52
C GLU A 42 -9.16 6.86 -8.30
N ILE A 43 -8.11 7.36 -8.97
CA ILE A 43 -7.17 6.50 -9.72
C ILE A 43 -6.38 5.58 -8.77
N VAL A 44 -6.01 6.10 -7.61
CA VAL A 44 -5.29 5.37 -6.56
C VAL A 44 -6.22 5.17 -5.39
N SER A 45 -6.57 3.92 -5.07
CA SER A 45 -7.40 3.61 -3.92
C SER A 45 -6.70 3.97 -2.60
N PRO A 46 -7.42 4.13 -1.47
CA PRO A 46 -6.77 4.39 -0.19
C PRO A 46 -5.78 3.30 0.21
N GLY A 47 -6.12 2.02 -0.02
CA GLY A 47 -5.20 0.90 0.21
C GLY A 47 -3.94 0.95 -0.65
N GLN A 48 -4.06 1.32 -1.93
CA GLN A 48 -2.90 1.49 -2.80
C GLN A 48 -2.02 2.66 -2.37
N ALA A 49 -2.62 3.77 -1.91
CA ALA A 49 -1.89 4.89 -1.33
C ALA A 49 -1.13 4.48 -0.07
N VAL A 50 -1.75 3.71 0.83
CA VAL A 50 -1.07 3.18 2.03
C VAL A 50 0.07 2.23 1.66
N LYS A 51 -0.15 1.32 0.69
CA LYS A 51 0.92 0.47 0.14
C LYS A 51 2.08 1.31 -0.37
N ALA A 52 1.80 2.36 -1.14
CA ALA A 52 2.83 3.27 -1.65
C ALA A 52 3.58 3.96 -0.50
N MET A 53 2.88 4.47 0.52
CA MET A 53 3.43 5.04 1.78
C MET A 53 4.37 4.09 2.50
N ILE A 54 4.04 2.81 2.61
CA ILE A 54 4.91 1.80 3.23
C ILE A 54 6.16 1.56 2.36
N LEU A 55 6.00 1.39 1.04
CA LEU A 55 7.14 1.18 0.14
C LEU A 55 8.12 2.35 0.15
N ASN A 56 7.61 3.57 0.13
CA ASN A 56 8.43 4.78 0.24
C ASN A 56 9.06 4.93 1.62
N GLY A 57 8.32 4.68 2.70
CA GLY A 57 8.81 4.83 4.07
C GLY A 57 10.00 3.92 4.40
N LEU A 58 10.18 2.82 3.67
CA LEU A 58 11.35 1.95 3.79
C LEU A 58 12.54 2.35 2.91
N GLY A 59 12.34 3.24 1.92
CA GLY A 59 13.37 3.70 0.99
C GLY A 59 13.78 5.18 1.12
N LEU A 60 12.90 6.04 1.64
CA LEU A 60 13.08 7.49 1.83
C LEU A 60 12.47 7.90 3.17
N LEU A 61 13.24 7.77 4.24
CA LEU A 61 12.83 8.25 5.55
C LEU A 61 12.71 9.78 5.52
N SER A 62 11.54 10.31 5.91
CA SER A 62 11.28 11.75 6.17
C SER A 62 11.21 12.68 4.96
N ALA A 63 10.95 12.20 3.74
CA ALA A 63 10.68 13.08 2.60
C ALA A 63 9.28 13.74 2.70
N PRO A 64 9.12 15.03 2.36
CA PRO A 64 7.80 15.65 2.22
C PRO A 64 6.92 14.95 1.18
N LEU A 65 5.59 14.98 1.37
CA LEU A 65 4.62 14.32 0.47
C LEU A 65 4.73 14.76 -1.00
N TYR A 66 5.16 15.99 -1.29
CA TYR A 66 5.32 16.45 -2.68
C TYR A 66 6.51 15.79 -3.42
N LEU A 67 7.43 15.13 -2.71
CA LEU A 67 8.54 14.38 -3.32
C LEU A 67 8.20 12.90 -3.53
N PHE A 68 7.01 12.47 -3.14
CA PHE A 68 6.63 11.07 -3.06
C PHE A 68 6.58 10.40 -4.44
N GLU A 69 6.05 11.09 -5.44
CA GLU A 69 6.10 10.70 -6.85
C GLU A 69 7.52 10.31 -7.30
N LYS A 70 8.54 11.11 -6.91
CA LYS A 70 9.93 10.92 -7.37
C LYS A 70 10.53 9.58 -6.94
N PHE A 71 10.04 9.00 -5.85
CA PHE A 71 10.49 7.67 -5.42
C PHE A 71 10.14 6.58 -6.42
N PHE A 72 8.98 6.70 -7.07
CA PHE A 72 8.46 5.71 -8.01
C PHE A 72 8.94 5.94 -9.45
N VAL A 73 9.54 7.09 -9.75
CA VAL A 73 10.18 7.33 -11.05
C VAL A 73 11.29 6.32 -11.28
N GLY A 74 11.26 5.65 -12.45
CA GLY A 74 12.21 4.61 -12.84
C GLY A 74 11.89 3.21 -12.27
N LYS A 75 10.94 3.10 -11.34
CA LYS A 75 10.50 1.81 -10.79
C LYS A 75 9.35 1.21 -11.60
N ALA A 76 9.14 -0.09 -11.43
CA ALA A 76 8.00 -0.82 -11.94
C ALA A 76 6.69 -0.48 -11.17
N THR A 77 6.24 0.79 -11.22
CA THR A 77 5.12 1.30 -10.40
C THR A 77 3.84 0.50 -10.55
N GLU A 78 3.46 0.17 -11.79
CA GLU A 78 2.24 -0.62 -12.05
C GLU A 78 2.34 -2.03 -11.47
N HIS A 79 3.53 -2.65 -11.51
CA HIS A 79 3.76 -3.95 -10.90
C HIS A 79 3.74 -3.89 -9.37
N LEU A 80 4.17 -2.77 -8.77
CA LEU A 80 4.20 -2.60 -7.32
C LEU A 80 2.84 -2.22 -6.75
N LEU A 81 2.03 -1.41 -7.45
CA LEU A 81 0.84 -0.78 -6.88
C LEU A 81 -0.47 -1.17 -7.55
N GLY A 82 -0.42 -1.67 -8.78
CA GLY A 82 -1.58 -2.04 -9.58
C GLY A 82 -1.56 -1.39 -10.98
N GLU A 83 -2.24 -2.04 -11.92
CA GLU A 83 -2.35 -1.62 -13.31
C GLU A 83 -2.87 -0.17 -13.43
N GLY A 84 -2.27 0.62 -14.32
CA GLY A 84 -2.67 2.01 -14.58
C GLY A 84 -2.16 3.03 -13.56
N ILE A 85 -1.51 2.60 -12.47
CA ILE A 85 -0.93 3.53 -11.48
C ILE A 85 0.43 4.02 -11.97
N ARG A 86 0.53 5.34 -12.11
CA ARG A 86 1.74 6.04 -12.48
C ARG A 86 2.27 6.86 -11.30
N PRO A 87 3.58 7.15 -11.26
CA PRO A 87 4.17 8.01 -10.23
C PRO A 87 3.40 9.31 -10.01
N GLU A 88 2.97 9.98 -11.09
CA GLU A 88 2.22 11.26 -11.04
C GLU A 88 0.89 11.20 -10.25
N HIS A 89 0.32 10.01 -10.09
CA HIS A 89 -0.91 9.81 -9.33
C HIS A 89 -0.67 9.80 -7.80
N LEU A 90 0.59 9.68 -7.36
CA LEU A 90 1.01 9.63 -5.96
C LEU A 90 1.43 11.01 -5.46
N ASN A 91 0.57 12.01 -5.69
CA ASN A 91 0.78 13.39 -5.27
C ASN A 91 0.31 13.64 -3.83
N ASP A 92 0.74 14.78 -3.29
CA ASP A 92 0.47 15.21 -1.92
C ASP A 92 -1.02 15.39 -1.61
N ASP A 93 -1.83 15.87 -2.57
CA ASP A 93 -3.28 15.97 -2.40
C ASP A 93 -3.93 14.59 -2.21
N ARG A 94 -3.57 13.59 -3.03
CA ARG A 94 -4.14 12.24 -2.89
C ARG A 94 -3.69 11.58 -1.59
N LEU A 95 -2.39 11.62 -1.31
CA LEU A 95 -1.82 10.97 -0.12
C LEU A 95 -2.31 11.66 1.17
N GLY A 96 -2.39 12.99 1.17
CA GLY A 96 -2.91 13.79 2.28
C GLY A 96 -4.35 13.42 2.61
N ARG A 97 -5.23 13.36 1.62
CA ARG A 97 -6.64 12.96 1.84
C ARG A 97 -6.79 11.54 2.40
N VAL A 98 -5.89 10.62 2.07
CA VAL A 98 -5.90 9.27 2.65
C VAL A 98 -5.43 9.29 4.10
N LEU A 99 -4.40 10.08 4.42
CA LEU A 99 -3.94 10.28 5.80
C LEU A 99 -5.03 10.92 6.67
N ASP A 100 -5.77 11.89 6.14
CA ASP A 100 -6.91 12.52 6.83
C ASP A 100 -7.99 11.48 7.15
N LYS A 101 -8.38 10.65 6.16
CA LYS A 101 -9.36 9.56 6.37
C LYS A 101 -8.90 8.54 7.40
N LEU A 102 -7.61 8.18 7.40
CA LEU A 102 -7.01 7.29 8.39
C LEU A 102 -7.09 7.87 9.81
N TYR A 103 -6.83 9.18 9.93
CA TYR A 103 -6.93 9.90 11.20
C TYR A 103 -8.37 9.95 11.70
N GLU A 104 -9.33 10.30 10.85
CA GLU A 104 -10.76 10.37 11.17
C GLU A 104 -11.33 9.01 11.60
N THR A 105 -10.87 7.92 10.98
CA THR A 105 -11.31 6.56 11.28
C THR A 105 -10.72 6.02 12.59
N GLY A 106 -9.58 6.56 13.03
CA GLY A 106 -8.85 6.10 14.20
C GLY A 106 -7.83 5.00 13.87
N LEU A 107 -6.54 5.35 13.94
CA LEU A 107 -5.43 4.47 13.57
C LEU A 107 -5.37 3.16 14.36
N THR A 108 -5.76 3.17 15.63
CA THR A 108 -5.78 1.94 16.45
C THR A 108 -6.73 0.90 15.86
N GLN A 109 -7.93 1.31 15.44
CA GLN A 109 -8.90 0.40 14.83
C GLN A 109 -8.38 -0.14 13.50
N VAL A 110 -7.80 0.73 12.67
CA VAL A 110 -7.18 0.34 11.39
C VAL A 110 -6.07 -0.69 11.62
N PHE A 111 -5.15 -0.40 12.54
CA PHE A 111 -4.01 -1.26 12.85
C PHE A 111 -4.46 -2.63 13.36
N VAL A 112 -5.35 -2.68 14.35
CA VAL A 112 -5.84 -3.94 14.92
C VAL A 112 -6.52 -4.80 13.84
N THR A 113 -7.36 -4.18 13.01
CA THR A 113 -8.06 -4.89 11.93
C THR A 113 -7.07 -5.52 10.94
N VAL A 114 -6.10 -4.73 10.45
CA VAL A 114 -5.09 -5.22 9.51
C VAL A 114 -4.20 -6.28 10.15
N ALA A 115 -3.78 -6.09 11.40
CA ALA A 115 -2.91 -7.02 12.11
C ALA A 115 -3.58 -8.38 12.36
N LEU A 116 -4.87 -8.40 12.70
CA LEU A 116 -5.63 -9.63 12.88
C LEU A 116 -5.74 -10.42 11.57
N VAL A 117 -6.06 -9.75 10.47
CA VAL A 117 -6.13 -10.38 9.14
C VAL A 117 -4.76 -10.90 8.72
N ALA A 118 -3.69 -10.12 8.93
CA ALA A 118 -2.34 -10.56 8.64
C ALA A 118 -1.94 -11.79 9.47
N ALA A 119 -2.23 -11.79 10.78
CA ALA A 119 -1.96 -12.92 11.66
C ALA A 119 -2.66 -14.19 11.19
N GLU A 120 -3.93 -14.09 10.78
CA GLU A 120 -4.68 -15.20 10.18
C GLU A 120 -4.03 -15.68 8.89
N LYS A 121 -3.71 -14.77 7.96
CA LYS A 121 -3.10 -15.09 6.65
C LYS A 121 -1.75 -15.80 6.78
N PHE A 122 -0.94 -15.43 7.77
CA PHE A 122 0.37 -16.03 8.03
C PHE A 122 0.32 -17.22 9.00
N GLY A 123 -0.87 -17.63 9.46
CA GLY A 123 -1.01 -18.75 10.39
C GLY A 123 -0.34 -18.50 11.74
N VAL A 124 -0.22 -17.23 12.17
CA VAL A 124 0.32 -16.87 13.47
C VAL A 124 -0.64 -17.39 14.54
N LYS A 125 -0.14 -18.29 15.38
CA LYS A 125 -0.94 -18.89 16.44
C LYS A 125 -1.43 -17.82 17.43
N GLN A 126 -2.73 -17.78 17.65
CA GLN A 126 -3.37 -16.93 18.66
C GLN A 126 -3.31 -17.58 20.05
N GLU A 127 -2.12 -17.99 20.51
CA GLU A 127 -1.95 -18.72 21.79
C GLU A 127 -2.06 -17.82 23.05
N SER A 128 -2.51 -16.58 22.94
CA SER A 128 -2.78 -15.73 24.11
C SER A 128 -4.02 -14.83 23.93
N LEU A 129 -5.21 -15.41 24.10
CA LEU A 129 -6.48 -14.70 24.34
C LEU A 129 -6.77 -14.54 25.84
N HIS A 130 -5.74 -14.44 26.68
CA HIS A 130 -5.87 -13.81 28.00
C HIS A 130 -5.51 -12.33 27.84
N LEU A 131 -6.48 -11.57 27.34
CA LEU A 131 -6.52 -10.14 27.61
C LEU A 131 -7.04 -10.00 29.04
N ASP A 132 -6.15 -10.09 30.03
CA ASP A 132 -6.43 -9.60 31.38
C ASP A 132 -6.58 -8.07 31.30
N SER A 133 -7.74 -7.60 30.83
CA SER A 133 -8.23 -6.28 31.22
C SER A 133 -8.60 -6.36 32.70
N SER A 134 -7.60 -6.21 33.55
CA SER A 134 -7.82 -5.84 34.94
C SER A 134 -7.89 -4.32 35.02
N GLN A 135 -9.12 -3.86 35.31
CA GLN A 135 -9.51 -2.59 35.97
C GLN A 135 -9.46 -1.31 35.13
#